data_AF-A0A1I2GST1-F1
#
_entry.id   AF-A0A1I2GST1-F1
#
_cell.length_a   1.000
_cell.length_b   1.000
_cell.length_c   1.000
_cell.angle_alpha   90.00
_cell.angle_beta   90.00
_cell.angle_gamma   90.00
#
_symmetry.space_group_name_H-M   'P 1'
#
loop_
_entity.id
_entity.type
_entity.pdbx_description
1 polymer ?
#
loop_
_entity_poly.entity_id
_entity_poly.type
_entity_poly.pdbx_seq_one_letter_code
_entity_poly.pdbx_strand_id
1 'polypeptide(L)'
;MRLDWPDCVNARDLGGLPIRDGGRLREDALIRADSHALLTPAAVARLRARPPALILDLRWPRECEASPSPFAADPYYRNVPLLSDPLGYEVLDHTYAPMLDHNGVRVARAVREIAAAPPGAVIIHCHGGRDRTGLLAAVLLGLAGAAPDDIAADYAATPGADAAAMSHTLAHAETRYGGLEAYLRENGVTTAEIEAVRERLIG
;
A
#
# COMPACT_ATOMS: atom_id res chain seq x y z
N MET A 1 -14.21 0.71 3.35
CA MET A 1 -15.44 0.55 2.51
C MET A 1 -15.08 -0.06 1.15
N ARG A 2 -15.81 -1.06 0.62
CA ARG A 2 -15.56 -1.57 -0.75
C ARG A 2 -15.95 -0.53 -1.80
N LEU A 3 -15.14 -0.40 -2.85
CA LEU A 3 -15.41 0.53 -3.94
C LEU A 3 -16.29 -0.13 -5.01
N ASP A 4 -17.07 0.69 -5.71
CA ASP A 4 -17.90 0.27 -6.86
C ASP A 4 -17.04 0.07 -8.12
N TRP A 5 -16.08 -0.85 -8.01
CA TRP A 5 -15.17 -1.29 -9.07
C TRP A 5 -15.39 -2.81 -9.25
N PRO A 6 -16.43 -3.23 -9.99
CA PRO A 6 -16.95 -4.60 -9.94
C PRO A 6 -15.92 -5.67 -10.35
N ASP A 7 -15.00 -5.31 -11.25
CA ASP A 7 -13.96 -6.18 -11.76
C ASP A 7 -12.65 -6.11 -10.93
N CYS A 8 -12.57 -5.16 -10.00
CA CYS A 8 -11.49 -5.03 -9.02
C CYS A 8 -11.92 -5.65 -7.68
N VAL A 9 -11.76 -6.97 -7.57
CA VAL A 9 -12.21 -7.77 -6.42
C VAL A 9 -11.51 -7.40 -5.11
N ASN A 10 -10.39 -6.69 -5.16
CA ASN A 10 -9.61 -6.27 -4.01
C ASN A 10 -9.58 -4.75 -3.78
N ALA A 11 -10.52 -4.00 -4.36
CA ALA A 11 -10.61 -2.55 -4.21
C ALA A 11 -11.41 -2.11 -2.97
N ARG A 12 -10.77 -1.34 -2.07
CA ARG A 12 -11.42 -0.75 -0.90
C ARG A 12 -10.69 0.46 -0.35
N ASP A 13 -11.48 1.38 0.21
CA ASP A 13 -11.01 2.42 1.11
C ASP A 13 -10.71 1.82 2.49
N LEU A 14 -9.55 2.18 3.03
CA LEU A 14 -9.08 1.81 4.37
C LEU A 14 -9.49 2.83 5.44
N GLY A 15 -10.19 3.90 5.04
CA GLY A 15 -10.90 4.81 5.92
C GLY A 15 -11.76 4.08 6.96
N GLY A 16 -11.79 4.65 8.16
CA GLY A 16 -12.55 4.13 9.29
C GLY A 16 -11.82 3.06 10.12
N LEU A 17 -10.65 2.56 9.70
CA LEU A 17 -9.85 1.64 10.53
C LEU A 17 -9.44 2.31 11.86
N PRO A 18 -9.57 1.62 13.00
CA PRO A 18 -9.21 2.19 14.31
C PRO A 18 -7.68 2.35 14.47
N ILE A 19 -7.28 3.36 15.22
CA ILE A 19 -5.88 3.61 15.61
C ILE A 19 -5.75 3.61 17.13
N ARG A 20 -4.61 3.10 17.64
CA ARG A 20 -4.40 2.76 19.06
C ARG A 20 -4.60 3.94 20.02
N ASP A 21 -4.20 5.14 19.63
CA ASP A 21 -4.26 6.34 20.48
C ASP A 21 -5.59 7.12 20.35
N GLY A 22 -6.60 6.48 19.76
CA GLY A 22 -7.92 7.06 19.53
C GLY A 22 -8.04 7.70 18.15
N GLY A 23 -9.27 7.74 17.63
CA GLY A 23 -9.55 8.18 16.26
C GLY A 23 -9.62 7.01 15.26
N ARG A 24 -9.62 7.36 13.98
CA ARG A 24 -9.72 6.42 12.86
C ARG A 24 -8.94 6.96 11.67
N LEU A 25 -8.53 6.08 10.77
CA LEU A 25 -8.09 6.51 9.44
C LEU A 25 -9.16 7.39 8.79
N ARG A 26 -8.72 8.49 8.20
CA ARG A 26 -9.57 9.41 7.46
C ARG A 26 -10.12 8.72 6.21
N GLU A 27 -11.42 8.89 5.96
CA GLU A 27 -12.06 8.43 4.71
C GLU A 27 -11.37 9.06 3.50
N ASP A 28 -11.30 8.32 2.39
CA ASP A 28 -10.60 8.70 1.17
C ASP A 28 -9.10 9.05 1.40
N ALA A 29 -8.45 8.58 2.48
CA ALA A 29 -7.02 8.83 2.69
C ALA A 29 -6.14 7.79 1.98
N LEU A 30 -6.50 6.52 2.12
CA LEU A 30 -5.75 5.39 1.57
C LEU A 30 -6.69 4.34 1.00
N ILE A 31 -6.60 4.16 -0.30
CA ILE A 31 -7.34 3.15 -1.06
C ILE A 31 -6.34 2.10 -1.52
N ARG A 32 -6.69 0.83 -1.35
CA ARG A 32 -5.97 -0.29 -1.97
C ARG A 32 -6.79 -0.90 -3.08
N ALA A 33 -6.10 -1.45 -4.08
CA ALA A 33 -6.73 -2.18 -5.18
C ALA A 33 -5.81 -3.25 -5.80
N ASP A 34 -6.41 -4.10 -6.61
CA ASP A 34 -5.74 -4.92 -7.62
C ASP A 34 -5.49 -4.09 -8.90
N SER A 35 -5.21 -4.76 -10.03
CA SER A 35 -4.80 -4.07 -11.25
C SER A 35 -5.88 -3.13 -11.79
N HIS A 36 -5.53 -1.86 -11.97
CA HIS A 36 -6.40 -0.89 -12.64
C HIS A 36 -6.70 -1.22 -14.11
N ALA A 37 -5.99 -2.17 -14.71
CA ALA A 37 -6.35 -2.70 -16.03
C ALA A 37 -7.71 -3.43 -16.03
N LEU A 38 -8.23 -3.80 -14.85
CA LEU A 38 -9.55 -4.41 -14.66
C LEU A 38 -10.66 -3.36 -14.56
N LEU A 39 -10.34 -2.07 -14.41
CA LEU A 39 -11.37 -1.05 -14.28
C LEU A 39 -12.20 -0.90 -15.57
N THR A 40 -13.51 -0.80 -15.39
CA THR A 40 -14.41 -0.44 -16.49
C THR A 40 -14.12 0.99 -16.98
N PRO A 41 -14.42 1.31 -18.25
CA PRO A 41 -14.28 2.68 -18.76
C PRO A 41 -15.03 3.73 -17.91
N ALA A 42 -16.18 3.36 -17.35
CA ALA A 42 -16.96 4.23 -16.46
C ALA A 42 -16.23 4.49 -15.13
N ALA A 43 -15.60 3.48 -14.53
CA ALA A 43 -14.79 3.65 -13.33
C ALA A 43 -13.56 4.52 -13.58
N VAL A 44 -12.89 4.34 -14.72
CA VAL A 44 -11.78 5.21 -15.15
C VAL A 44 -12.24 6.66 -15.34
N ALA A 45 -13.37 6.89 -15.99
CA ALA A 45 -13.94 8.22 -16.18
C ALA A 45 -14.28 8.90 -14.83
N ARG A 46 -14.84 8.15 -13.88
CA ARG A 46 -15.14 8.65 -12.53
C ARG A 46 -13.87 9.05 -11.78
N LEU A 47 -12.81 8.23 -11.84
CA LEU A 47 -11.52 8.56 -11.22
C LEU A 47 -10.88 9.80 -11.86
N ARG A 48 -10.98 9.97 -13.19
CA ARG A 48 -10.49 11.20 -13.85
C ARG A 48 -11.31 12.44 -13.49
N ALA A 49 -12.62 12.31 -13.29
CA ALA A 49 -13.50 13.42 -12.90
C ALA A 49 -13.23 13.91 -11.47
N ARG A 50 -12.77 13.04 -10.58
CA ARG A 50 -12.30 13.38 -9.22
C ARG A 50 -10.94 12.73 -8.97
N PRO A 51 -9.84 13.31 -9.52
CA PRO A 51 -8.54 12.68 -9.50
C PRO A 51 -8.03 12.48 -8.07
N PRO A 52 -7.40 11.33 -7.77
CA PRO A 52 -6.68 11.15 -6.52
C PRO A 52 -5.45 12.07 -6.48
N ALA A 53 -4.89 12.25 -5.29
CA ALA A 53 -3.60 12.91 -5.16
C ALA A 53 -2.47 12.09 -5.80
N LEU A 54 -2.55 10.75 -5.68
CA LEU A 54 -1.54 9.83 -6.17
C LEU A 54 -2.15 8.46 -6.48
N ILE A 55 -1.77 7.88 -7.61
CA ILE A 55 -1.87 6.45 -7.90
C ILE A 55 -0.44 5.90 -7.91
N LEU A 56 -0.17 4.97 -7.01
CA LEU A 56 1.11 4.29 -6.88
C LEU A 56 0.98 2.85 -7.40
N ASP A 57 1.49 2.61 -8.60
CA ASP A 57 1.54 1.28 -9.21
C ASP A 57 2.82 0.56 -8.76
N LEU A 58 2.66 -0.47 -7.95
CA LEU A 58 3.75 -1.23 -7.31
C LEU A 58 4.30 -2.35 -8.20
N ARG A 59 3.74 -2.53 -9.40
CA ARG A 59 4.15 -3.57 -10.34
C ARG A 59 5.54 -3.31 -10.89
N TRP A 60 6.21 -4.37 -11.34
CA TRP A 60 7.44 -4.23 -12.09
C TRP A 60 7.18 -3.54 -13.44
N PRO A 61 8.15 -2.81 -14.00
CA PRO A 61 7.98 -2.12 -15.28
C PRO A 61 7.49 -3.06 -16.40
N ARG A 62 8.01 -4.29 -16.46
CA ARG A 62 7.56 -5.31 -17.43
C ARG A 62 6.08 -5.70 -17.30
N GLU A 63 5.52 -5.70 -16.09
CA GLU A 63 4.10 -5.99 -15.87
C GLU A 63 3.25 -4.80 -16.34
N CYS A 64 3.74 -3.58 -16.14
CA CYS A 64 3.11 -2.37 -16.65
C CYS A 64 3.19 -2.29 -18.18
N GLU A 65 4.28 -2.74 -18.80
CA GLU A 65 4.40 -2.82 -20.27
C GLU A 65 3.42 -3.85 -20.85
N ALA A 66 3.33 -5.03 -20.24
CA ALA A 66 2.43 -6.09 -20.68
C ALA A 66 0.94 -5.75 -20.42
N SER A 67 0.65 -4.99 -19.37
CA SER A 67 -0.70 -4.57 -19.00
C SER A 67 -0.69 -3.13 -18.49
N PRO A 68 -0.72 -2.14 -19.41
CA PRO A 68 -0.65 -0.73 -19.03
C PRO A 68 -1.81 -0.29 -18.16
N SER A 69 -1.51 0.54 -17.15
CA SER A 69 -2.54 1.24 -16.39
C SER A 69 -3.28 2.21 -17.31
N PRO A 70 -4.63 2.31 -17.22
CA PRO A 70 -5.37 3.33 -17.96
C PRO A 70 -4.96 4.76 -17.56
N PHE A 71 -4.27 4.92 -16.42
CA PHE A 71 -3.79 6.19 -15.89
C PHE A 71 -2.31 6.47 -16.17
N ALA A 72 -1.62 5.66 -16.98
CA ALA A 72 -0.16 5.75 -17.15
C ALA A 72 0.35 7.12 -17.64
N ALA A 73 -0.50 7.88 -18.33
CA ALA A 73 -0.18 9.22 -18.83
C ALA A 73 -0.71 10.36 -17.93
N ASP A 74 -1.44 10.04 -16.86
CA ASP A 74 -2.04 11.04 -15.97
C ASP A 74 -1.02 11.57 -14.95
N PRO A 75 -1.06 12.87 -14.60
CA PRO A 75 -0.02 13.52 -13.79
C PRO A 75 0.06 12.99 -12.35
N TYR A 76 -1.00 12.35 -11.86
CA TYR A 76 -1.09 11.73 -10.54
C TYR A 76 -0.68 10.25 -10.53
N TYR A 77 -0.28 9.65 -11.65
CA TYR A 77 0.17 8.26 -11.71
C TYR A 77 1.69 8.15 -11.56
N ARG A 78 2.16 7.21 -10.74
CA ARG A 78 3.58 6.86 -10.59
C ARG A 78 3.75 5.35 -10.55
N ASN A 79 4.62 4.81 -11.39
CA ASN A 79 5.11 3.44 -11.23
C ASN A 79 6.31 3.43 -10.26
N VAL A 80 6.13 2.74 -9.14
CA VAL A 80 7.12 2.62 -8.06
C VAL A 80 7.21 1.14 -7.67
N PRO A 81 7.99 0.34 -8.41
CA PRO A 81 8.09 -1.09 -8.17
C PRO A 81 8.55 -1.36 -6.73
N LEU A 82 7.74 -2.11 -5.98
CA LEU A 82 8.00 -2.35 -4.55
C LEU A 82 9.12 -3.37 -4.35
N LEU A 83 9.27 -4.32 -5.28
CA LEU A 83 10.23 -5.42 -5.17
C LEU A 83 11.35 -5.31 -6.21
N SER A 84 12.50 -5.90 -5.92
CA SER A 84 13.57 -6.08 -6.89
C SER A 84 13.12 -6.94 -8.06
N ASP A 85 13.78 -6.77 -9.20
CA ASP A 85 13.54 -7.58 -10.37
C ASP A 85 14.88 -7.92 -11.05
N PRO A 86 15.31 -9.20 -11.09
CA PRO A 86 14.65 -10.38 -10.51
C PRO A 86 14.57 -10.34 -8.97
N LEU A 87 13.74 -11.21 -8.40
CA LEU A 87 13.78 -11.47 -6.96
C LEU A 87 15.08 -12.21 -6.62
N GLY A 88 15.81 -11.71 -5.63
CA GLY A 88 17.03 -12.34 -5.12
C GLY A 88 16.79 -13.23 -3.89
N TYR A 89 15.53 -13.56 -3.59
CA TYR A 89 15.10 -14.26 -2.39
C TYR A 89 13.80 -15.03 -2.66
N GLU A 90 13.49 -15.99 -1.79
CA GLU A 90 12.25 -16.76 -1.86
C GLU A 90 11.09 -16.02 -1.22
N VAL A 91 9.94 -16.01 -1.89
CA VAL A 91 8.69 -15.54 -1.30
C VAL A 91 8.08 -16.67 -0.50
N LEU A 92 7.72 -16.38 0.75
CA LEU A 92 7.11 -17.34 1.65
C LEU A 92 5.61 -17.06 1.76
N ASP A 93 4.78 -18.08 1.59
CA ASP A 93 3.31 -17.90 1.64
C ASP A 93 2.80 -17.53 3.04
N HIS A 94 3.59 -17.82 4.08
CA HIS A 94 3.23 -17.62 5.48
C HIS A 94 3.88 -16.38 6.12
N THR A 95 4.62 -15.56 5.34
CA THR A 95 5.20 -14.28 5.80
C THR A 95 5.79 -13.46 4.64
N TYR A 96 5.72 -12.14 4.74
CA TYR A 96 6.41 -11.20 3.86
C TYR A 96 7.72 -10.66 4.44
N ALA A 97 8.25 -11.27 5.51
CA ALA A 97 9.54 -10.90 6.10
C ALA A 97 10.68 -10.77 5.06
N PRO A 98 10.90 -11.72 4.12
CA PRO A 98 11.92 -11.54 3.08
C PRO A 98 11.68 -10.31 2.19
N MET A 99 10.42 -9.95 1.93
CA MET A 99 10.12 -8.74 1.16
C MET A 99 10.56 -7.48 1.91
N LEU A 100 10.35 -7.40 3.23
CA LEU A 100 10.86 -6.30 4.04
C LEU A 100 12.39 -6.26 4.02
N ASP A 101 13.02 -7.40 4.28
CA ASP A 101 14.47 -7.52 4.45
C ASP A 101 15.25 -7.12 3.20
N HIS A 102 14.74 -7.48 2.03
CA HIS A 102 15.44 -7.28 0.76
C HIS A 102 15.04 -6.01 0.00
N ASN A 103 13.97 -5.32 0.40
CA ASN A 103 13.41 -4.21 -0.38
C ASN A 103 13.23 -2.89 0.38
N GLY A 104 13.89 -2.72 1.53
CA GLY A 104 13.74 -1.51 2.35
C GLY A 104 13.91 -0.19 1.60
N VAL A 105 14.89 -0.05 0.71
CA VAL A 105 15.06 1.15 -0.14
C VAL A 105 13.84 1.42 -1.05
N ARG A 106 13.20 0.36 -1.56
CA ARG A 106 12.02 0.46 -2.44
C ARG A 106 10.76 0.76 -1.65
N VAL A 107 10.58 0.13 -0.49
CA VAL A 107 9.49 0.45 0.44
C VAL A 107 9.62 1.91 0.90
N ALA A 108 10.81 2.34 1.30
CA ALA A 108 11.10 3.73 1.65
C ALA A 108 10.82 4.70 0.49
N ARG A 109 11.16 4.34 -0.75
CA ARG A 109 10.79 5.15 -1.93
C ARG A 109 9.27 5.30 -2.05
N ALA A 110 8.50 4.22 -1.91
CA ALA A 110 7.05 4.27 -1.96
C ALA A 110 6.45 5.19 -0.88
N VAL A 111 6.94 5.10 0.36
CA VAL A 111 6.51 5.98 1.46
C VAL A 111 6.84 7.45 1.17
N ARG A 112 8.02 7.75 0.61
CA ARG A 112 8.40 9.13 0.25
C ARG A 112 7.55 9.74 -0.84
N GLU A 113 7.16 8.95 -1.85
CA GLU A 113 6.23 9.40 -2.90
C GLU A 113 4.85 9.74 -2.32
N ILE A 114 4.40 8.98 -1.31
CA ILE A 114 3.14 9.25 -0.58
C ILE A 114 3.25 10.50 0.30
N ALA A 115 4.39 10.68 0.97
CA ALA A 115 4.66 11.88 1.78
C ALA A 115 4.69 13.15 0.92
N ALA A 116 5.29 13.08 -0.27
CA ALA A 116 5.44 14.22 -1.17
C ALA A 116 4.19 14.53 -2.02
N ALA A 117 3.21 13.63 -2.08
CA ALA A 117 2.00 13.84 -2.87
C ALA A 117 1.19 15.05 -2.34
N PRO A 118 0.38 15.72 -3.19
CA PRO A 118 -0.52 16.76 -2.73
C PRO A 118 -1.61 16.22 -1.78
N PRO A 119 -2.38 17.08 -1.09
CA PRO A 119 -3.54 16.67 -0.32
C PRO A 119 -4.56 15.90 -1.18
N GLY A 120 -5.14 14.83 -0.62
CA GLY A 120 -6.15 14.01 -1.29
C GLY A 120 -5.88 12.51 -1.16
N ALA A 121 -6.69 11.71 -1.86
CA ALA A 121 -6.64 10.26 -1.78
C ALA A 121 -5.38 9.68 -2.41
N VAL A 122 -4.81 8.66 -1.77
CA VAL A 122 -3.73 7.84 -2.32
C VAL A 122 -4.28 6.47 -2.66
N ILE A 123 -4.05 6.03 -3.89
CA ILE A 123 -4.42 4.69 -4.35
C ILE A 123 -3.14 3.88 -4.53
N ILE A 124 -3.00 2.78 -3.80
CA ILE A 124 -1.90 1.82 -3.96
C ILE A 124 -2.41 0.53 -4.61
N HIS A 125 -1.71 0.05 -5.63
CA HIS A 125 -2.12 -1.19 -6.29
C HIS A 125 -0.96 -2.00 -6.85
N CYS A 126 -1.20 -3.28 -7.09
CA CYS A 126 -0.29 -4.14 -7.83
C CYS A 126 -1.08 -4.98 -8.85
N HIS A 127 -0.69 -6.23 -9.11
CA HIS A 127 -1.46 -7.13 -9.97
C HIS A 127 -2.73 -7.65 -9.27
N GLY A 128 -2.59 -8.48 -8.23
CA GLY A 128 -3.72 -9.01 -7.46
C GLY A 128 -4.11 -8.16 -6.24
N GLY A 129 -3.40 -7.06 -6.01
CA GLY A 129 -3.59 -6.21 -4.84
C GLY A 129 -3.28 -6.92 -3.51
N ARG A 130 -2.65 -8.10 -3.52
CA ARG A 130 -2.42 -8.93 -2.33
C ARG A 130 -1.05 -8.71 -1.71
N ASP A 131 0.02 -9.14 -2.38
CA ASP A 131 1.33 -9.24 -1.75
C ASP A 131 2.01 -7.86 -1.60
N ARG A 132 2.34 -7.21 -2.74
CA ARG A 132 2.99 -5.89 -2.74
C ARG A 132 2.10 -4.80 -2.11
N THR A 133 0.83 -4.79 -2.48
CA THR A 133 -0.14 -3.84 -1.93
C THR A 133 -0.41 -4.10 -0.46
N GLY A 134 -0.57 -5.36 -0.04
CA GLY A 134 -0.78 -5.71 1.37
C GLY A 134 0.41 -5.36 2.24
N LEU A 135 1.64 -5.60 1.76
CA LEU A 135 2.85 -5.20 2.46
C LEU A 135 2.90 -3.67 2.66
N LEU A 136 2.75 -2.89 1.58
CA LEU A 136 2.78 -1.43 1.71
C LEU A 136 1.60 -0.89 2.54
N ALA A 137 0.41 -1.48 2.41
CA ALA A 137 -0.74 -1.13 3.26
C ALA A 137 -0.42 -1.36 4.74
N ALA A 138 0.17 -2.51 5.10
CA ALA A 138 0.57 -2.81 6.47
C ALA A 138 1.61 -1.80 7.01
N VAL A 139 2.58 -1.41 6.20
CA VAL A 139 3.54 -0.34 6.56
C VAL A 139 2.82 0.97 6.88
N LEU A 140 1.92 1.42 6.00
CA LEU A 140 1.19 2.69 6.15
C LEU A 140 0.22 2.68 7.35
N LEU A 141 -0.50 1.57 7.54
CA LEU A 141 -1.40 1.39 8.67
C LEU A 141 -0.62 1.33 10.00
N GLY A 142 0.54 0.69 10.02
CA GLY A 142 1.44 0.69 11.18
C GLY A 142 1.93 2.10 11.53
N LEU A 143 2.27 2.92 10.53
CA LEU A 143 2.62 4.34 10.75
C LEU A 143 1.47 5.16 11.32
N ALA A 144 0.24 4.89 10.86
CA ALA A 144 -0.98 5.51 11.38
C ALA A 144 -1.36 5.01 12.79
N GLY A 145 -0.66 4.01 13.33
CA GLY A 145 -0.91 3.48 14.67
C GLY A 145 -2.04 2.45 14.74
N ALA A 146 -2.43 1.84 13.61
CA ALA A 146 -3.37 0.71 13.63
C ALA A 146 -2.80 -0.49 14.41
N ALA A 147 -3.65 -1.25 15.09
CA ALA A 147 -3.20 -2.44 15.79
C ALA A 147 -2.83 -3.57 14.80
N PRO A 148 -1.86 -4.44 15.12
CA PRO A 148 -1.48 -5.56 14.27
C PRO A 148 -2.64 -6.46 13.88
N ASP A 149 -3.60 -6.69 14.79
CA ASP A 149 -4.78 -7.50 14.51
C ASP A 149 -5.72 -6.83 13.49
N ASP A 150 -5.87 -5.50 13.55
CA ASP A 150 -6.65 -4.74 12.56
C ASP A 150 -5.97 -4.75 11.18
N ILE A 151 -4.63 -4.64 11.15
CA ILE A 151 -3.83 -4.72 9.92
C ILE A 151 -3.96 -6.12 9.30
N ALA A 152 -3.85 -7.17 10.12
CA ALA A 152 -3.99 -8.55 9.66
C ALA A 152 -5.43 -8.84 9.19
N ALA A 153 -6.44 -8.26 9.84
CA ALA A 153 -7.84 -8.36 9.43
C ALA A 153 -8.11 -7.66 8.09
N ASP A 154 -7.57 -6.45 7.85
CA ASP A 154 -7.64 -5.85 6.51
C ASP A 154 -6.99 -6.75 5.47
N TYR A 155 -5.80 -7.27 5.78
CA TYR A 155 -5.07 -8.12 4.86
C TYR A 155 -5.89 -9.36 4.47
N ALA A 156 -6.46 -10.05 5.47
CA ALA A 156 -7.28 -11.26 5.29
C ALA A 156 -8.62 -11.01 4.56
N ALA A 157 -9.08 -9.76 4.45
CA ALA A 157 -10.22 -9.42 3.60
C ALA A 157 -9.93 -9.59 2.09
N THR A 158 -8.66 -9.80 1.73
CA THR A 158 -8.21 -10.10 0.37
C THR A 158 -8.47 -11.59 0.03
N PRO A 159 -9.03 -11.92 -1.14
CA PRO A 159 -9.22 -13.32 -1.54
C PRO A 159 -7.93 -14.13 -1.49
N GLY A 160 -7.96 -15.26 -0.77
CA GLY A 160 -6.81 -16.17 -0.62
C GLY A 160 -5.66 -15.60 0.23
N ALA A 161 -5.91 -14.59 1.06
CA ALA A 161 -4.96 -14.09 2.03
C ALA A 161 -5.22 -14.68 3.42
N ASP A 162 -4.15 -15.09 4.10
CA ASP A 162 -4.18 -15.55 5.49
C ASP A 162 -3.71 -14.45 6.44
N ALA A 163 -4.51 -14.11 7.45
CA ALA A 163 -4.16 -13.16 8.49
C ALA A 163 -2.81 -13.50 9.15
N ALA A 164 -2.52 -14.80 9.34
CA ALA A 164 -1.29 -15.26 9.98
C ALA A 164 -0.04 -14.81 9.22
N ALA A 165 -0.09 -14.77 7.89
CA ALA A 165 1.03 -14.29 7.08
C ALA A 165 1.39 -12.83 7.39
N MET A 166 0.36 -12.00 7.57
CA MET A 166 0.57 -10.60 7.95
C MET A 166 1.02 -10.48 9.41
N SER A 167 0.44 -11.24 10.33
CA SER A 167 0.86 -11.25 11.73
C SER A 167 2.33 -11.64 11.90
N HIS A 168 2.80 -12.67 11.19
CA HIS A 168 4.22 -13.05 11.18
C HIS A 168 5.12 -11.95 10.60
N THR A 169 4.65 -11.25 9.56
CA THR A 169 5.37 -10.13 8.95
C THR A 169 5.55 -8.98 9.95
N LEU A 170 4.49 -8.61 10.65
CA LEU A 170 4.50 -7.54 11.65
C LEU A 170 5.36 -7.92 12.86
N ALA A 171 5.29 -9.17 13.33
CA ALA A 171 6.14 -9.68 14.39
C ALA A 171 7.62 -9.69 13.99
N HIS A 172 7.93 -10.04 12.73
CA HIS A 172 9.29 -9.92 12.20
C HIS A 172 9.75 -8.47 12.18
N ALA A 173 8.90 -7.53 11.71
CA ALA A 173 9.23 -6.11 11.72
C ALA A 173 9.55 -5.59 13.14
N GLU A 174 8.76 -6.01 14.13
CA GLU A 174 8.99 -5.68 15.53
C GLU A 174 10.32 -6.24 16.05
N THR A 175 10.56 -7.54 15.85
CA THR A 175 11.73 -8.24 16.39
C THR A 175 13.05 -7.87 15.70
N ARG A 176 13.04 -7.69 14.37
CA ARG A 176 14.25 -7.40 13.58
C ARG A 176 14.60 -5.92 13.53
N TYR A 177 13.60 -5.05 13.50
CA TYR A 177 13.81 -3.61 13.28
C TYR A 177 13.38 -2.73 14.46
N GLY A 178 12.67 -3.26 15.45
CA GLY A 178 12.02 -2.45 16.48
C GLY A 178 10.75 -1.76 15.97
N GLY A 179 10.09 -2.35 14.97
CA GLY A 179 8.84 -1.88 14.40
C GLY A 179 8.98 -1.23 13.03
N LEU A 180 7.83 -0.95 12.40
CA LEU A 180 7.76 -0.44 11.02
C LEU A 180 8.32 0.98 10.87
N GLU A 181 8.18 1.84 11.88
CA GLU A 181 8.78 3.18 11.83
C GLU A 181 10.31 3.10 11.85
N ALA A 182 10.87 2.28 12.74
CA ALA A 182 12.31 2.07 12.84
C ALA A 182 12.87 1.44 11.56
N TYR A 183 12.16 0.47 10.98
CA TYR A 183 12.47 -0.08 9.65
C TYR A 183 12.55 1.01 8.57
N LEU A 184 11.59 1.94 8.52
CA LEU A 184 11.60 3.03 7.53
C LEU A 184 12.75 4.02 7.75
N ARG A 185 13.04 4.36 9.01
CA ARG A 185 14.18 5.22 9.37
C ARG A 185 15.52 4.57 8.99
N GLU A 186 15.69 3.28 9.25
CA GLU A 186 16.88 2.50 8.83
C GLU A 186 17.06 2.55 7.30
N ASN A 187 15.95 2.63 6.56
CA ASN A 187 15.94 2.71 5.10
C ASN A 187 15.85 4.14 4.53
N GLY A 188 16.11 5.15 5.37
CA GLY A 188 16.31 6.54 4.93
C GLY A 188 15.03 7.37 4.77
N VAL A 189 13.90 6.93 5.32
CA VAL A 189 12.72 7.80 5.46
C VAL A 189 12.92 8.73 6.65
N THR A 190 12.78 10.03 6.42
CA THR A 190 12.97 11.06 7.44
C THR A 190 11.77 11.15 8.37
N THR A 191 11.96 11.74 9.56
CA THR A 191 10.85 12.03 10.48
C THR A 191 9.80 12.93 9.83
N ALA A 192 10.21 13.94 9.04
CA ALA A 192 9.26 14.81 8.35
C ALA A 192 8.39 14.06 7.33
N GLU A 193 8.95 13.08 6.61
CA GLU A 193 8.20 12.24 5.69
C GLU A 193 7.25 11.29 6.43
N ILE A 194 7.67 10.71 7.56
CA ILE A 194 6.80 9.88 8.41
C ILE A 194 5.60 10.70 8.92
N GLU A 195 5.84 11.89 9.47
CA GLU A 195 4.77 12.77 9.96
C GLU A 195 3.84 13.24 8.83
N ALA A 196 4.38 13.54 7.65
CA ALA A 196 3.55 13.88 6.48
C ALA A 196 2.63 12.72 6.05
N VAL A 197 3.10 11.46 6.16
CA VAL A 197 2.24 10.29 5.94
C VAL A 197 1.19 10.15 7.04
N ARG A 198 1.56 10.34 8.32
CA ARG A 198 0.61 10.30 9.44
C ARG A 198 -0.52 11.30 9.25
N GLU A 199 -0.18 12.59 9.11
CA GLU A 199 -1.13 13.68 8.88
C GLU A 199 -2.09 13.35 7.71
N ARG A 200 -1.55 12.84 6.59
CA ARG A 200 -2.39 12.42 5.46
C ARG A 200 -3.44 11.37 5.86
N LEU A 201 -3.03 10.39 6.67
CA LEU A 201 -3.84 9.22 7.00
C LEU A 201 -4.84 9.48 8.13
N ILE A 202 -4.53 10.33 9.10
CA ILE A 202 -5.35 10.49 10.31
C ILE A 202 -5.92 11.90 10.51
N GLY A 203 -5.49 12.91 9.74
CA GLY A 203 -5.89 14.30 9.95
C GLY A 203 -5.02 14.93 11.01
#